data_AF-A0A9W4I8Y5-F1
#
_entry.id   AF-A0A9W4I8Y5-F1
#
_cell.length_a   1.000
_cell.length_b   1.000
_cell.length_c   1.000
_cell.angle_alpha   90.00
_cell.angle_beta   90.00
_cell.angle_gamma   90.00
#
_symmetry.space_group_name_H-M   'P 1'
#
loop_
_entity.id
_entity.type
_entity.pdbx_description
1 polymer ?
#
loop_
_entity_poly.entity_id
_entity_poly.type
_entity_poly.pdbx_seq_one_letter_code
_entity_poly.pdbx_strand_id
1 'polypeptide(L)'
;MSSVDEISVKDGADFDFIVVGGGTAGSMVACRLAENPRIKVLIVEAGVGNAINIPEIRTPSGAMELRNSQYDWAYKTTLIKRDDYERVEKPNTRGKIIGGSSSVNYFTWAPGS
;
A
#
# COMPACT_ATOMS: atom_id res chain seq x y z
N MET A 1 -9.27 5.53 19.00
CA MET A 1 -9.05 5.01 17.65
C MET A 1 -10.35 4.37 17.23
N SER A 2 -11.14 5.06 16.42
CA SER A 2 -12.39 4.52 15.88
C SER A 2 -12.07 3.24 15.11
N SER A 3 -12.80 2.17 15.40
CA SER A 3 -12.76 0.96 14.59
C SER A 3 -12.98 1.37 13.14
N VAL A 4 -12.14 0.84 12.25
CA VAL A 4 -12.49 0.81 10.84
C VAL A 4 -13.56 -0.26 10.75
N ASP A 5 -14.78 0.07 11.14
CA ASP A 5 -15.93 -0.78 10.88
C ASP A 5 -15.94 -0.98 9.36
N GLU A 6 -16.03 -2.23 8.90
CA GLU A 6 -16.29 -2.52 7.49
C GLU A 6 -17.65 -1.92 7.14
N ILE A 7 -17.64 -0.64 6.76
CA ILE A 7 -18.80 0.04 6.21
C ILE A 7 -19.10 -0.71 4.91
N SER A 8 -20.23 -1.39 4.87
CA SER A 8 -20.76 -1.97 3.65
C SER A 8 -21.06 -0.84 2.67
N VAL A 9 -20.11 -0.56 1.78
CA VAL A 9 -20.30 0.40 0.69
C VAL A 9 -21.28 -0.22 -0.30
N LYS A 10 -22.40 0.47 -0.55
CA LYS A 10 -23.39 0.02 -1.53
C LYS A 10 -22.89 0.29 -2.95
N ASP A 11 -23.21 -0.60 -3.87
CA ASP A 11 -23.00 -0.34 -5.30
C ASP A 11 -23.77 0.92 -5.72
N GLY A 12 -23.13 1.79 -6.50
CA GLY A 12 -23.65 3.11 -6.88
C GLY A 12 -23.61 4.18 -5.77
N ALA A 13 -22.91 3.96 -4.64
CA ALA A 13 -22.76 4.98 -3.61
C ALA A 13 -21.86 6.16 -4.05
N ASP A 14 -22.28 7.38 -3.73
CA ASP A 14 -21.55 8.61 -4.04
C ASP A 14 -20.61 9.08 -2.92
N PHE A 15 -19.40 9.46 -3.33
CA PHE A 15 -18.34 10.03 -2.49
C PHE A 15 -17.83 11.33 -3.12
N ASP A 16 -17.37 12.27 -2.29
CA ASP A 16 -16.77 13.51 -2.78
C ASP A 16 -15.41 13.24 -3.43
N PHE A 17 -14.66 12.28 -2.87
CA PHE A 17 -13.40 11.80 -3.42
C PHE A 17 -13.28 10.29 -3.33
N ILE A 18 -12.76 9.67 -4.40
CA ILE A 18 -12.39 8.26 -4.44
C ILE A 18 -10.87 8.17 -4.64
N VAL A 19 -10.17 7.62 -3.66
CA VAL A 19 -8.74 7.34 -3.72
C VAL A 19 -8.53 5.89 -4.12
N VAL A 20 -7.99 5.68 -5.32
CA VAL A 20 -7.67 4.34 -5.84
C VAL A 20 -6.24 3.99 -5.43
N GLY A 21 -6.12 3.06 -4.48
CA GLY A 21 -4.87 2.65 -3.85
C GLY A 21 -4.68 3.30 -2.47
N GLY A 22 -4.84 2.51 -1.41
CA GLY A 22 -4.56 2.88 -0.02
C GLY A 22 -3.08 2.81 0.32
N GLY A 23 -2.20 3.14 -0.62
CA GLY A 23 -0.74 3.13 -0.44
C GLY A 23 -0.22 4.32 0.35
N THR A 24 1.10 4.54 0.31
CA THR A 24 1.78 5.60 1.06
C THR A 24 1.22 7.01 0.78
N ALA A 25 1.07 7.37 -0.50
CA ALA A 25 0.50 8.67 -0.87
C ALA A 25 -1.03 8.70 -0.73
N GLY A 26 -1.71 7.64 -1.18
CA GLY A 26 -3.17 7.57 -1.15
C GLY A 26 -3.75 7.67 0.26
N SER A 27 -3.14 6.98 1.23
CA SER A 27 -3.52 7.09 2.65
C SER A 27 -3.36 8.52 3.18
N MET A 28 -2.32 9.24 2.76
CA MET A 28 -2.10 10.62 3.20
C MET A 28 -3.08 11.60 2.57
N VAL A 29 -3.36 11.47 1.27
CA VAL A 29 -4.38 12.29 0.60
C VAL A 29 -5.75 12.07 1.25
N ALA A 30 -6.15 10.81 1.44
CA ALA A 30 -7.43 10.49 2.05
C ALA A 30 -7.54 11.01 3.49
N CYS A 31 -6.48 10.87 4.28
CA CYS A 31 -6.42 11.37 5.66
C CYS A 31 -6.60 12.90 5.70
N ARG A 32 -5.92 13.66 4.83
CA ARG A 32 -6.05 15.12 4.77
C ARG A 32 -7.43 15.58 4.31
N LEU A 33 -8.02 14.91 3.33
CA LEU A 33 -9.38 15.20 2.88
C LEU A 33 -10.41 14.95 3.99
N ALA A 34 -10.25 13.86 4.74
CA ALA A 34 -11.13 13.47 5.85
C ALA A 34 -11.00 14.37 7.11
N GLU A 35 -10.01 15.27 7.18
CA GLU A 35 -9.94 16.29 8.25
C GLU A 35 -11.18 17.20 8.25
N ASN A 36 -11.83 17.36 7.10
CA ASN A 36 -13.13 18.02 7.01
C ASN A 36 -14.27 16.98 7.12
N PRO A 37 -15.06 16.98 8.21
CA PRO A 37 -16.10 15.97 8.45
C PRO A 37 -17.28 16.05 7.47
N ARG A 38 -17.35 17.09 6.63
CA ARG A 38 -18.36 17.19 5.56
C ARG A 38 -17.97 16.45 4.29
N ILE A 39 -16.71 16.03 4.15
CA ILE A 39 -16.20 15.35 2.96
C ILE A 39 -16.25 13.84 3.18
N LYS A 40 -16.93 13.13 2.28
CA LYS A 40 -16.96 11.67 2.20
C LYS A 40 -15.84 11.18 1.29
N VAL A 41 -14.89 10.43 1.85
CA VAL A 41 -13.76 9.86 1.12
C VAL A 41 -13.87 8.34 1.11
N LEU A 42 -13.78 7.74 -0.08
CA LEU A 42 -13.61 6.29 -0.25
C LEU A 42 -12.16 5.97 -0.59
N ILE A 43 -11.59 4.95 0.03
CA ILE A 43 -10.33 4.34 -0.40
C ILE A 43 -10.63 2.94 -0.95
N VAL A 44 -10.14 2.64 -2.15
CA VAL A 44 -10.18 1.29 -2.73
C VAL A 44 -8.76 0.73 -2.70
N GLU A 45 -8.53 -0.32 -1.93
CA GLU A 45 -7.21 -0.97 -1.80
C GLU A 45 -7.32 -2.45 -2.16
N ALA A 46 -6.38 -2.97 -2.95
CA ALA A 46 -6.39 -4.35 -3.43
C ALA A 46 -5.92 -5.35 -2.37
N GLY A 47 -5.12 -4.87 -1.41
CA GLY A 47 -4.62 -5.66 -0.29
C GLY A 47 -5.52 -5.65 0.94
N VAL A 48 -4.97 -6.21 2.02
CA VAL A 48 -5.68 -6.31 3.29
C VAL A 48 -5.85 -4.92 3.95
N GLY A 49 -7.03 -4.65 4.52
CA GLY A 49 -7.37 -3.36 5.14
C GLY A 49 -6.84 -3.16 6.58
N ASN A 50 -6.25 -4.18 7.21
CA ASN A 50 -5.94 -4.18 8.65
C ASN A 50 -4.46 -4.44 8.98
N ALA A 51 -3.53 -3.75 8.30
CA ALA A 51 -2.07 -3.88 8.53
C ALA A 51 -1.63 -3.85 10.00
N ILE A 52 -2.36 -3.12 10.85
CA ILE A 52 -2.07 -2.98 12.28
C ILE A 52 -2.23 -4.28 13.08
N ASN A 53 -2.91 -5.29 12.56
CA ASN A 53 -3.12 -6.58 13.23
C ASN A 53 -2.15 -7.67 12.75
N ILE A 54 -1.19 -7.33 11.87
CA ILE A 54 -0.30 -8.28 11.21
C ILE A 54 1.11 -8.16 11.81
N PRO A 55 1.56 -9.14 12.63
CA PRO A 55 2.85 -9.08 13.31
C PRO A 55 4.04 -8.97 12.36
N GLU A 56 3.98 -9.65 11.20
CA GLU A 56 5.04 -9.66 10.18
C GLU A 56 5.28 -8.25 9.60
N ILE A 57 4.23 -7.42 9.55
CA ILE A 57 4.28 -6.04 9.05
C ILE A 57 4.68 -5.08 10.17
N ARG A 58 4.26 -5.36 11.40
CA ARG A 58 4.56 -4.51 12.56
C ARG A 58 5.94 -4.70 13.15
N THR A 59 6.61 -5.82 12.85
CA THR A 59 7.91 -6.18 13.43
C THR A 59 9.03 -5.77 12.46
N PRO A 60 9.78 -4.69 12.73
CA PRO A 60 10.72 -4.16 11.74
C PRO A 60 11.85 -5.13 11.37
N SER A 61 12.28 -5.98 12.30
CA SER A 61 13.31 -6.99 12.04
C SER A 61 12.87 -8.05 11.01
N GLY A 62 11.57 -8.22 10.77
CA GLY A 62 11.02 -9.15 9.79
C GLY A 62 10.80 -8.57 8.39
N ALA A 63 11.17 -7.32 8.12
CA ALA A 63 10.82 -6.63 6.88
C ALA A 63 11.27 -7.37 5.59
N MET A 64 12.42 -8.03 5.63
CA MET A 64 12.94 -8.80 4.49
C MET A 64 12.08 -10.03 4.17
N GLU A 65 11.43 -10.62 5.18
CA GLU A 65 10.56 -11.80 5.05
C GLU A 65 9.24 -11.48 4.33
N LEU A 66 8.91 -10.20 4.16
CA LEU A 66 7.70 -9.75 3.45
C LEU A 66 7.85 -9.89 1.93
N ARG A 67 9.07 -10.03 1.41
CA ARG A 67 9.33 -10.29 0.00
C ARG A 67 8.73 -11.65 -0.40
N ASN A 68 8.01 -11.71 -1.53
CA ASN A 68 7.24 -12.89 -1.96
C ASN A 68 6.08 -13.33 -1.02
N SER A 69 5.76 -12.56 0.03
CA SER A 69 4.60 -12.86 0.87
C SER A 69 3.28 -12.52 0.16
N GLN A 70 2.14 -12.86 0.79
CA GLN A 70 0.82 -12.43 0.33
C GLN A 70 0.63 -10.90 0.32
N TYR A 71 1.50 -10.16 1.02
CA TYR A 71 1.50 -8.69 1.07
C TYR A 71 2.41 -8.07 0.00
N ASP A 72 3.02 -8.88 -0.87
CA ASP A 72 3.85 -8.44 -1.98
C ASP A 72 3.11 -8.66 -3.31
N TRP A 73 3.02 -7.62 -4.14
CA TRP A 73 2.59 -7.79 -5.54
C TRP A 73 3.50 -8.73 -6.33
N ALA A 74 4.77 -8.84 -5.92
CA ALA A 74 5.78 -9.70 -6.49
C ALA A 74 5.88 -9.54 -8.00
N TYR A 75 6.00 -8.30 -8.50
CA TYR A 75 6.02 -8.06 -9.94
C TYR A 75 7.18 -8.79 -10.62
N LYS A 76 6.94 -9.28 -11.84
CA LYS A 76 8.00 -9.73 -12.75
C LYS A 76 8.49 -8.49 -13.50
N THR A 77 9.78 -8.18 -13.38
CA THR A 77 10.36 -6.93 -13.91
C THR A 77 11.60 -7.22 -14.72
N THR A 78 11.71 -6.58 -15.88
CA THR A 78 12.97 -6.53 -16.63
C THR A 78 13.90 -5.53 -15.96
N LEU A 79 14.98 -6.00 -15.35
CA LEU A 79 15.95 -5.15 -14.67
C LEU A 79 17.00 -4.58 -15.62
N ILE A 80 17.40 -5.37 -16.62
CA ILE A 80 18.40 -4.99 -17.61
C ILE A 80 17.89 -5.44 -18.96
N LYS A 81 17.92 -4.53 -19.94
CA LYS A 81 17.65 -4.82 -21.35
C LYS A 81 18.64 -4.05 -22.21
N ARG A 82 19.63 -4.77 -22.74
CA ARG A 82 20.66 -4.29 -23.64
C ARG A 82 20.79 -5.29 -24.80
N ASP A 83 21.41 -4.88 -25.89
CA ASP A 83 21.58 -5.74 -27.07
C ASP A 83 22.37 -7.03 -26.77
N ASP A 84 23.26 -6.98 -25.79
CA ASP A 84 24.13 -8.08 -25.35
C ASP A 84 23.61 -8.87 -24.15
N TYR A 85 22.58 -8.38 -23.46
CA TYR A 85 22.12 -8.98 -22.20
C TYR A 85 20.71 -8.55 -21.79
N GLU A 86 19.89 -9.54 -21.40
CA GLU A 86 18.59 -9.32 -20.78
C GLU A 86 18.49 -10.06 -19.44
N ARG A 87 17.99 -9.38 -18.40
CA ARG A 87 17.68 -10.00 -17.10
C ARG A 87 16.30 -9.58 -16.62
N VAL A 88 15.49 -10.59 -16.35
CA VAL A 88 14.16 -10.46 -15.77
C VAL A 88 14.12 -11.15 -14.42
N GLU A 89 13.60 -10.46 -13.41
CA GLU A 89 13.53 -10.95 -12.03
C GLU A 89 12.10 -10.96 -11.50
N LYS A 90 11.87 -11.81 -10.50
CA LYS A 90 10.67 -11.82 -9.66
C LYS A 90 11.09 -12.31 -8.26
N PRO A 91 10.74 -11.60 -7.17
CA PRO A 91 9.90 -10.41 -7.11
C PRO A 91 10.67 -9.09 -7.29
N ASN A 92 10.04 -8.14 -7.98
CA ASN A 92 10.25 -6.71 -7.75
C ASN A 92 9.18 -6.22 -6.74
N THR A 93 9.56 -6.20 -5.47
CA THR A 93 8.62 -6.11 -4.35
C THR A 93 7.89 -4.77 -4.28
N ARG A 94 6.56 -4.81 -4.17
CA ARG A 94 5.66 -3.66 -3.90
C ARG A 94 4.58 -4.09 -2.90
N GLY A 95 4.22 -3.21 -1.97
CA GLY A 95 3.24 -3.54 -0.93
C GLY A 95 1.82 -3.64 -1.50
N LYS A 96 1.14 -4.74 -1.20
CA LYS A 96 -0.27 -5.01 -1.50
C LYS A 96 -1.04 -5.13 -0.18
N ILE A 97 -1.20 -4.00 0.49
CA ILE A 97 -1.87 -3.86 1.78
C ILE A 97 -2.16 -2.37 2.04
N ILE A 98 -3.09 -2.03 2.93
CA ILE A 98 -3.20 -0.65 3.43
C ILE A 98 -1.83 -0.12 3.93
N GLY A 99 -1.50 1.11 3.54
CA GLY A 99 -0.16 1.71 3.64
C GLY A 99 0.75 1.40 2.44
N GLY A 100 0.47 0.36 1.66
CA GLY A 100 1.22 0.00 0.45
C GLY A 100 2.68 -0.29 0.75
N SER A 101 3.59 0.25 -0.08
CA SER A 101 5.02 0.02 0.09
C SER A 101 5.61 0.54 1.39
N SER A 102 5.00 1.53 2.08
CA SER A 102 5.50 1.92 3.41
C SER A 102 5.28 0.86 4.48
N SER A 103 4.39 -0.12 4.25
CA SER A 103 4.17 -1.26 5.14
C SER A 103 5.18 -2.40 4.91
N VAL A 104 5.98 -2.35 3.83
CA VAL A 104 6.93 -3.42 3.45
C VAL A 104 8.31 -2.88 3.06
N ASN A 105 8.62 -1.62 3.39
CA ASN A 105 9.91 -1.00 3.09
C ASN A 105 10.95 -1.28 4.19
N TYR A 106 12.12 -0.67 4.05
CA TYR A 106 13.24 -0.81 4.99
C TYR A 106 13.46 0.44 5.85
N PHE A 107 12.38 1.19 6.10
CA PHE A 107 12.26 2.24 7.13
C PHE A 107 13.13 3.50 6.99
N THR A 108 14.14 3.51 6.13
CA THR A 108 14.98 4.69 5.92
C THR A 108 14.14 5.89 5.54
N TRP A 109 14.29 6.99 6.28
CA TRP A 109 13.69 8.28 5.98
C TRP A 109 14.78 9.29 5.66
N ALA A 110 14.78 9.79 4.43
CA ALA A 110 15.67 10.85 3.97
C ALA A 110 14.91 11.71 2.95
N PRO A 111 14.90 13.04 3.09
CA PRO A 111 14.21 13.93 2.14
C PRO A 111 14.89 13.96 0.75
N GLY A 112 16.18 13.61 0.68
CA GLY A 112 17.00 13.84 -0.51
C GLY A 112 17.76 15.17 -0.44
N SER A 113 18.63 15.39 -1.43
CA SER A 113 19.42 16.61 -1.61
C SER A 113 18.96 17.38 -2.85
#